data_AF-A0A9E3C8V1-F1
#
_entry.id   AF-A0A9E3C8V1-F1
#
_cell.length_a   1.000
_cell.length_b   1.000
_cell.length_c   1.000
_cell.angle_alpha   90.00
_cell.angle_beta   90.00
_cell.angle_gamma   90.00
#
_symmetry.space_group_name_H-M   'P 1'
#
loop_
_entity.id
_entity.type
_entity.pdbx_description
1 polymer ?
#
loop_
_entity_poly.entity_id
_entity_poly.type
_entity_poly.pdbx_seq_one_letter_code
_entity_poly.pdbx_strand_id
1 'polypeptide(L)' 'MSETFLETDRLTLRRFTRDDLELLVELDSDPDVMFYITGGEPTPREEIATDILPAFLGYYERYEGYGFW' A
#
# COMPACT_ATOMS: atom_id res chain seq x y z
N MET A 1 3.50 14.14 -6.37
CA MET A 1 4.42 14.31 -5.22
C MET A 1 3.63 13.87 -4.00
N SER A 2 3.96 12.73 -3.38
CA SER A 2 3.27 12.27 -2.17
C SER A 2 3.79 13.00 -0.94
N GLU A 3 2.96 13.08 0.08
CA GLU A 3 3.34 13.65 1.37
C GLU A 3 4.22 12.66 2.16
N THR A 4 5.41 13.12 2.56
CA THR A 4 6.35 12.34 3.39
C THR A 4 5.99 12.46 4.86
N PHE A 5 5.91 11.33 5.55
CA PHE A 5 5.65 11.26 6.99
C PHE A 5 6.94 11.14 7.81
N LEU A 6 7.89 10.31 7.36
CA LEU A 6 9.17 10.10 8.04
C LEU A 6 10.28 9.94 7.01
N GLU A 7 11.42 10.55 7.27
CA GLU A 7 12.63 10.39 6.46
C GLU A 7 13.80 10.01 7.37
N THR A 8 14.63 9.10 6.89
CA THR A 8 15.88 8.67 7.51
C THR A 8 17.00 8.82 6.48
N ASP A 9 18.25 8.57 6.87
CA ASP A 9 19.40 8.63 5.95
C ASP A 9 19.25 7.72 4.71
N ARG A 10 18.39 6.69 4.76
CA ARG A 10 18.27 5.68 3.71
C ARG A 10 16.86 5.42 3.20
N LEU A 11 15.83 5.85 3.93
CA LEU A 11 14.44 5.49 3.66
C LEU A 11 13.51 6.68 3.86
N THR A 12 12.54 6.78 2.97
CA THR A 12 11.42 7.73 3.06
C THR A 12 10.14 6.93 3.20
N LEU A 13 9.41 7.18 4.29
CA LEU A 13 8.06 6.66 4.52
C LEU A 13 7.06 7.75 4.12
N ARG A 14 6.28 7.50 3.06
CA ARG A 14 5.42 8.49 2.40
C ARG A 14 4.04 7.90 2.15
N ARG A 15 3.01 8.74 2.07
CA ARG A 15 1.67 8.29 1.70
C ARG A 15 1.71 7.61 0.33
N PHE A 16 0.93 6.55 0.15
CA PHE A 16 0.76 5.92 -1.15
C PHE A 16 0.19 6.91 -2.18
N THR A 17 0.48 6.69 -3.46
CA THR A 17 -0.18 7.33 -4.59
C THR A 17 -0.77 6.28 -5.52
N ARG A 18 -1.54 6.72 -6.52
CA ARG A 18 -2.05 5.84 -7.58
C ARG A 18 -0.92 5.14 -8.36
N ASP A 19 0.28 5.72 -8.38
CA ASP A 19 1.44 5.18 -9.11
C ASP A 19 2.05 3.97 -8.40
N ASP A 20 1.72 3.74 -7.12
CA ASP A 20 2.23 2.62 -6.32
C ASP A 20 1.45 1.31 -6.56
N LEU A 21 0.44 1.32 -7.44
CA LEU A 21 -0.39 0.15 -7.72
C LEU A 21 0.44 -1.09 -8.09
N GLU A 22 1.40 -0.94 -9.01
CA GLU A 22 2.20 -2.08 -9.47
C GLU A 22 3.05 -2.69 -8.36
N LEU A 23 3.57 -1.85 -7.45
CA LEU A 23 4.37 -2.31 -6.31
C LEU A 23 3.53 -3.09 -5.30
N LEU A 24 2.30 -2.63 -5.04
CA LEU A 24 1.35 -3.35 -4.19
C LEU A 24 0.96 -4.70 -4.82
N VAL A 25 0.69 -4.70 -6.14
CA VAL A 25 0.35 -5.93 -6.87
C VAL A 25 1.50 -6.93 -6.83
N GLU A 26 2.74 -6.48 -7.02
CA GLU A 26 3.92 -7.34 -6.95
C GLU A 26 4.05 -7.99 -5.57
N LEU A 27 3.95 -7.19 -4.50
CA LEU A 27 4.05 -7.68 -3.12
C LEU A 27 2.94 -8.68 -2.78
N ASP A 28 1.69 -8.33 -3.08
CA ASP A 28 0.52 -9.13 -2.74
C ASP A 28 0.31 -10.34 -3.65
N SER A 29 1.06 -10.42 -4.76
CA SER A 29 1.06 -11.59 -5.65
C SER A 29 2.09 -12.64 -5.23
N ASP A 30 3.03 -12.31 -4.34
CA ASP A 30 4.09 -13.23 -3.92
C ASP A 30 3.55 -14.20 -2.84
N PRO A 31 3.42 -15.51 -3.15
CA PRO A 31 2.87 -16.48 -2.20
C PRO A 31 3.76 -16.68 -0.96
N ASP A 32 5.07 -16.45 -1.05
CA ASP A 32 5.98 -16.58 0.09
C ASP A 32 5.77 -15.42 1.08
N VAL A 33 5.41 -14.23 0.58
CA VAL A 33 5.00 -13.08 1.39
C VAL A 33 3.61 -13.34 1.97
N MET A 34 2.66 -13.66 1.10
CA MET A 34 1.25 -13.83 1.47
C MET A 34 1.01 -15.02 2.40
N PHE A 35 1.92 -16.00 2.43
CA PHE A 35 1.91 -17.06 3.43
C PHE A 35 1.79 -16.52 4.86
N TYR A 36 2.49 -15.41 5.16
CA TYR A 36 2.48 -14.81 6.49
C TYR A 36 1.33 -13.80 6.71
N ILE A 37 0.58 -13.43 5.67
CA ILE A 37 -0.48 -12.41 5.74
C ILE A 37 -1.87 -13.04 5.64
N THR A 38 -2.12 -13.83 4.59
CA THR A 38 -3.41 -14.46 4.27
C THR A 38 -3.34 -15.99 4.31
N GLY A 39 -2.19 -16.58 4.63
CA GLY A 39 -1.96 -18.02 4.55
C GLY A 39 -1.56 -18.51 3.15
N GLY A 40 -1.17 -17.59 2.26
CA GLY A 40 -0.62 -17.89 0.93
C GLY A 40 -1.55 -17.58 -0.23
N GLU A 41 -2.77 -17.12 0.06
CA GLU A 41 -3.72 -16.67 -0.97
C GLU A 41 -3.32 -15.27 -1.46
N PRO A 42 -2.89 -15.12 -2.73
CA PRO A 42 -2.50 -13.82 -3.27
C PRO A 42 -3.70 -12.91 -3.50
N THR A 43 -3.51 -11.60 -3.34
CA THR A 43 -4.57 -10.63 -3.60
C THR A 43 -4.69 -10.36 -5.11
N PRO A 44 -5.87 -10.48 -5.73
CA PRO A 44 -6.04 -10.16 -7.14
C PRO A 44 -5.70 -8.69 -7.43
N ARG A 45 -4.98 -8.44 -8.53
CA ARG A 45 -4.66 -7.09 -8.99
C ARG A 45 -5.88 -6.17 -9.06
N GLU A 46 -7.01 -6.69 -9.53
CA GLU A 46 -8.25 -5.91 -9.66
C GLU A 46 -8.71 -5.37 -8.31
N GLU A 47 -8.74 -6.21 -7.27
CA GLU A 47 -9.09 -5.83 -5.90
C GLU A 47 -8.14 -4.75 -5.33
N ILE A 48 -6.84 -4.88 -5.61
CA ILE A 48 -5.86 -3.86 -5.21
C ILE A 48 -6.16 -2.52 -5.88
N ALA A 49 -6.51 -2.54 -7.18
CA ALA A 49 -6.77 -1.35 -7.97
C ALA A 49 -8.12 -0.67 -7.66
N THR A 50 -9.16 -1.46 -7.35
CA THR A 50 -10.53 -0.97 -7.21
C THR A 50 -10.92 -0.70 -5.76
N ASP A 51 -10.35 -1.43 -4.81
CA ASP A 51 -10.81 -1.43 -3.43
C ASP A 51 -9.70 -0.99 -2.46
N ILE A 52 -8.56 -1.69 -2.45
CA ILE A 52 -7.54 -1.51 -1.41
C ILE A 52 -6.82 -0.17 -1.55
N LEU A 53 -6.18 0.10 -2.70
CA LEU A 53 -5.45 1.36 -2.89
C LEU A 53 -6.40 2.58 -2.80
N PRO A 54 -7.61 2.57 -3.41
CA PRO A 54 -8.58 3.63 -3.18
C PRO A 54 -8.99 3.83 -1.72
N ALA A 55 -9.13 2.74 -0.94
CA ALA A 55 -9.43 2.83 0.48
C ALA A 55 -8.28 3.50 1.27
N PHE A 56 -7.02 3.16 0.97
CA PHE A 56 -5.85 3.79 1.60
C PHE A 56 -5.81 5.29 1.30
N LEU A 57 -5.99 5.67 0.03
CA LEU A 57 -6.00 7.09 -0.39
C LEU A 57 -7.15 7.86 0.28
N GLY A 58 -8.35 7.27 0.31
CA GLY A 58 -9.51 7.87 0.97
C GLY A 58 -9.41 7.90 2.51
N TYR A 59 -8.51 7.13 3.11
CA TYR A 59 -8.25 7.19 4.55
C TYR A 59 -7.47 8.46 4.92
N TYR A 60 -6.46 8.82 4.12
CA TYR A 60 -5.65 10.02 4.33
C TYR A 60 -6.46 11.32 4.30
N GLU A 61 -7.53 11.37 3.50
CA GLU A 61 -8.46 12.51 3.43
C GLU A 61 -9.33 12.65 4.69
N ARG A 62 -9.60 11.54 5.38
CA ARG A 62 -10.50 11.50 6.55
C ARG A 62 -9.78 11.65 7.88
N TYR A 63 -8.54 11.18 7.96
CA TYR A 63 -7.81 11.09 9.22
C TYR A 63 -6.40 11.66 9.10
N GLU A 64 -6.21 12.86 9.64
CA GLU A 64 -4.90 13.50 9.70
C GLU A 64 -3.97 12.73 10.66
N GLY A 65 -2.72 12.50 10.23
CA GLY A 65 -1.69 11.83 11.03
C GLY A 65 -1.77 10.29 11.09
N TYR A 66 -2.80 9.67 10.50
CA TYR A 66 -2.96 8.21 10.42
C TYR A 66 -3.01 7.72 8.98
N GLY A 67 -2.71 6.43 8.75
CA GLY A 67 -2.88 5.79 7.45
C GLY A 67 -1.92 4.63 7.23
N PHE A 68 -1.60 4.43 5.96
CA PHE A 68 -0.73 3.37 5.45
C PHE A 68 0.52 4.03 4.86
N TRP A 69 1.66 3.33 4.76
CA TRP A 69 2.89 3.88 4.17
C TRP A 69 3.79 2.77 3.68
#